data_AF-A0A165D8B8-F1
#
_entry.id   AF-A0A165D8B8-F1
#
_cell.length_a   1.000
_cell.length_b   1.000
_cell.length_c   1.000
_cell.angle_alpha   90.00
_cell.angle_beta   90.00
_cell.angle_gamma   90.00
#
_symmetry.space_group_name_H-M   'P 1'
#
loop_
_entity.id
_entity.type
_entity.pdbx_description
1 polymer ?
#
loop_
_entity_poly.entity_id
_entity_poly.type
_entity_poly.pdbx_seq_one_letter_code
_entity_poly.pdbx_strand_id
1 'polypeptide(L)'
;MSFLQDLQMERRKCVGYVNALYKLTTQERLLGSYGEYEKFLVDRLPACSAAIGHPVETSCTILDLKGVGMGQFWKVKDCIAQASDTDQNYYPECMGKFYMINAHMLFSTVWSVTKGWVDPVTVVKTD
;
A
#
# COMPACT_ATOMS: atom_id res chain seq x y z
N MET A 1 8.50 -21.70 7.89
CA MET A 1 9.63 -20.79 7.61
C MET A 1 9.65 -20.24 6.17
N SER A 2 8.75 -20.66 5.27
CA SER A 2 8.78 -20.26 3.85
C SER A 2 7.83 -19.11 3.46
N PHE A 3 6.75 -18.84 4.21
CA PHE A 3 5.73 -17.85 3.81
C PHE A 3 6.22 -16.38 3.81
N LEU A 4 7.20 -16.06 4.68
CA LEU A 4 7.80 -14.73 4.74
C LEU A 4 8.86 -14.50 3.64
N GLN A 5 9.43 -15.57 3.06
CA GLN A 5 10.41 -15.44 1.98
C GLN A 5 9.74 -15.11 0.64
N ASP A 6 8.52 -15.61 0.42
CA ASP A 6 7.73 -15.25 -0.76
C ASP A 6 7.27 -13.78 -0.72
N LEU A 7 6.90 -13.26 0.46
CA LEU A 7 6.62 -11.84 0.69
C LEU A 7 7.87 -10.94 0.58
N GLN A 8 9.09 -11.49 0.63
CA GLN A 8 10.34 -10.75 0.43
C GLN A 8 10.75 -10.66 -1.05
N MET A 9 10.07 -11.33 -1.98
CA MET A 9 10.49 -11.43 -3.38
C MET A 9 10.02 -10.27 -4.29
N GLU A 10 9.38 -9.23 -3.74
CA GLU A 10 9.07 -7.99 -4.47
C GLU A 10 10.02 -6.84 -4.11
N ARG A 11 11.23 -7.18 -3.65
CA ARG A 11 12.35 -6.23 -3.44
C ARG A 11 12.97 -5.73 -4.76
N ARG A 12 12.16 -5.30 -5.74
CA ARG A 12 12.66 -4.44 -6.82
C ARG A 12 12.62 -3.00 -6.37
N LYS A 13 13.82 -2.42 -6.28
CA LYS A 13 14.13 -1.02 -5.97
C LYS A 13 13.28 -0.06 -6.82
N CYS A 14 12.14 0.39 -6.30
CA CYS A 14 11.32 1.44 -6.91
C CYS A 14 11.59 2.84 -6.32
N VAL A 15 12.59 2.98 -5.45
CA VAL A 15 13.00 4.28 -4.90
C VAL A 15 14.06 4.89 -5.82
N GLY A 16 13.63 5.85 -6.66
CA GLY A 16 14.53 6.68 -7.47
C GLY A 16 14.05 7.04 -8.88
N TYR A 17 12.98 6.41 -9.39
CA TYR A 17 12.62 6.49 -10.81
C TYR A 17 11.18 6.92 -11.08
N VAL A 18 10.55 7.76 -10.24
CA VAL A 18 9.19 8.27 -10.52
C VAL A 18 9.09 8.88 -11.93
N ASN A 19 10.11 9.64 -12.35
CA ASN A 19 10.15 10.22 -13.70
C ASN A 19 10.35 9.16 -14.81
N ALA A 20 11.02 8.04 -14.56
CA ALA A 20 11.17 6.98 -15.57
C ALA A 20 9.97 6.01 -15.56
N LEU A 21 9.33 5.82 -14.41
CA LEU A 21 8.07 5.12 -14.27
C LEU A 21 7.01 5.81 -15.14
N TYR A 22 6.84 7.13 -15.00
CA TYR A 22 5.89 7.89 -15.83
C TYR A 22 6.26 7.99 -17.32
N LYS A 23 7.49 7.63 -17.72
CA LYS A 23 7.85 7.47 -19.15
C LYS A 23 7.40 6.14 -19.73
N LEU A 24 7.20 5.13 -18.88
CA LEU A 24 6.86 3.76 -19.29
C LEU A 24 5.40 3.39 -19.01
N THR A 25 4.78 4.05 -18.04
CA THR A 25 3.40 3.77 -17.62
C THR A 25 2.69 5.06 -17.25
N THR A 26 1.37 5.07 -17.36
CA THR A 26 0.52 6.17 -16.90
C THR A 26 -0.02 5.89 -15.50
N GLN A 27 -0.50 6.92 -14.82
CA GLN A 27 -1.20 6.77 -13.54
C GLN A 27 -2.43 5.86 -13.68
N GLU A 28 -3.21 6.03 -14.75
CA GLU A 28 -4.36 5.18 -15.06
C GLU A 28 -3.97 3.70 -15.17
N ARG A 29 -2.81 3.38 -15.75
CA ARG A 29 -2.35 1.99 -15.86
C ARG A 29 -1.82 1.42 -14.54
N LEU A 30 -1.26 2.27 -13.68
CA LEU A 30 -0.87 1.90 -12.32
C LEU A 30 -2.10 1.58 -11.46
N LEU A 31 -3.14 2.41 -11.55
CA LEU A 31 -4.41 2.23 -10.83
C LEU A 31 -5.27 1.12 -11.44
N GLY A 32 -5.22 0.96 -12.77
CA GLY A 32 -5.96 -0.05 -13.52
C GLY A 32 -5.50 -1.48 -13.30
N SER A 33 -4.44 -1.70 -12.51
CA SER A 33 -3.96 -3.04 -12.16
C SER A 33 -4.81 -3.70 -11.05
N TYR A 34 -6.13 -3.53 -11.09
CA TYR A 34 -7.13 -4.16 -10.21
C TYR A 34 -6.98 -5.68 -10.10
N GLY A 35 -6.39 -6.32 -11.11
CA GLY A 35 -6.08 -7.76 -11.07
C GLY A 35 -5.15 -8.15 -9.92
N GLU A 36 -4.33 -7.25 -9.38
CA GLU A 36 -3.51 -7.56 -8.20
C GLU A 36 -4.35 -7.63 -6.92
N TYR A 37 -5.39 -6.80 -6.80
CA TYR A 37 -6.34 -6.86 -5.69
C TYR A 37 -7.22 -8.11 -5.79
N GLU A 38 -7.68 -8.47 -6.98
CA GLU A 38 -8.45 -9.70 -7.19
C GLU A 38 -7.62 -10.95 -6.84
N LYS A 39 -6.36 -11.02 -7.27
CA LYS A 39 -5.43 -12.09 -6.86
C LYS A 39 -5.19 -12.09 -5.36
N PHE A 40 -5.13 -10.92 -4.73
CA PHE A 40 -5.00 -10.84 -3.28
C PHE A 40 -6.20 -11.50 -2.57
N LEU A 41 -7.43 -11.22 -3.01
CA LEU A 41 -8.65 -11.79 -2.43
C LEU A 41 -8.81 -13.28 -2.74
N VAL A 42 -8.54 -13.71 -3.97
CA VAL A 42 -8.81 -15.08 -4.43
C VAL A 42 -7.69 -16.06 -4.08
N ASP A 43 -6.43 -15.61 -4.12
CA ASP A 43 -5.28 -16.50 -3.93
C ASP A 43 -4.61 -16.28 -2.57
N ARG A 44 -4.27 -15.03 -2.24
CA ARG A 44 -3.41 -14.74 -1.06
C ARG A 44 -4.16 -14.89 0.26
N LEU A 45 -5.37 -14.33 0.38
CA LEU A 45 -6.16 -14.42 1.62
C LEU A 45 -6.54 -15.87 1.99
N PRO A 46 -7.00 -16.73 1.07
CA PRO A 46 -7.29 -18.13 1.39
C PRO A 46 -6.03 -18.92 1.74
N ALA A 47 -4.91 -18.67 1.06
CA ALA A 47 -3.63 -19.29 1.40
C ALA A 47 -3.15 -18.90 2.80
N CYS A 48 -3.25 -17.63 3.17
CA CYS A 48 -2.96 -17.14 4.52
C CYS A 48 -3.89 -17.80 5.56
N SER A 49 -5.19 -17.87 5.27
CA SER A 49 -6.19 -18.47 6.15
C SER A 49 -5.92 -19.95 6.40
N ALA A 50 -5.58 -20.69 5.34
CA ALA A 50 -5.20 -22.10 5.43
C ALA A 50 -3.90 -22.31 6.23
N ALA A 51 -2.93 -21.41 6.10
CA ALA A 51 -1.66 -21.51 6.81
C ALA A 51 -1.76 -21.23 8.32
N ILE A 52 -2.64 -20.31 8.71
CA ILE A 52 -2.79 -19.88 10.12
C ILE A 52 -3.93 -20.60 10.86
N GLY A 53 -4.85 -21.24 10.13
CA GLY A 53 -5.97 -22.01 10.70
C GLY A 53 -7.15 -21.17 11.18
N HIS A 54 -7.23 -19.90 10.77
CA HIS A 54 -8.37 -19.02 10.99
C HIS A 54 -8.59 -18.10 9.78
N PRO A 55 -9.79 -17.55 9.57
CA PRO A 55 -10.03 -16.59 8.49
C PRO A 55 -9.10 -15.39 8.58
N VAL A 56 -8.46 -15.06 7.46
CA VAL A 56 -7.68 -13.83 7.25
C VAL A 56 -8.40 -13.02 6.19
N GLU A 57 -8.93 -11.87 6.60
CA GLU A 57 -9.78 -11.01 5.75
C GLU A 57 -9.13 -9.66 5.47
N THR A 58 -7.97 -9.40 6.10
CA THR A 58 -7.34 -8.08 6.07
C THR A 58 -5.86 -8.15 5.70
N SER A 59 -5.37 -7.09 5.07
CA SER A 59 -3.96 -6.90 4.70
C SER A 59 -3.18 -6.11 5.75
N CYS A 60 -1.85 -6.29 5.74
CA CYS A 60 -0.91 -5.48 6.50
C CYS A 60 0.01 -4.74 5.53
N THR A 61 -0.18 -3.44 5.39
CA THR A 61 0.57 -2.59 4.45
C THR A 61 1.71 -1.87 5.18
N ILE A 62 2.93 -1.99 4.67
CA ILE A 62 4.11 -1.30 5.21
C ILE A 62 4.63 -0.34 4.14
N LEU A 63 4.59 0.96 4.44
CA LEU A 63 5.12 2.02 3.60
C LEU A 63 6.50 2.43 4.09
N ASP A 64 7.54 2.05 3.36
CA ASP A 64 8.92 2.46 3.62
C ASP A 64 9.23 3.80 2.94
N LEU A 65 9.43 4.84 3.75
CA LEU A 65 9.73 6.20 3.29
C LEU A 65 11.23 6.50 3.27
N LYS A 66 12.10 5.49 3.47
CA LYS A 66 13.55 5.69 3.43
C LYS A 66 14.02 6.22 2.07
N GLY A 67 14.57 7.43 2.08
CA GLY A 67 15.07 8.09 0.86
C GLY A 67 13.99 8.73 -0.01
N VAL A 68 12.73 8.73 0.44
CA VAL A 68 11.65 9.48 -0.22
C VAL A 68 11.77 10.95 0.17
N GLY A 69 12.15 11.80 -0.79
CA GLY A 69 12.15 13.25 -0.59
C GLY A 69 10.74 13.84 -0.72
N MET A 70 10.51 14.98 -0.06
CA MET A 70 9.23 15.71 -0.09
C MET A 70 8.70 15.90 -1.53
N GLY A 71 9.54 16.37 -2.46
CA GLY A 71 9.13 16.59 -3.85
C GLY A 71 8.77 15.31 -4.62
N GLN A 72 9.26 14.14 -4.22
CA GLN A 72 8.86 12.86 -4.83
C GLN A 72 7.49 12.42 -4.29
N PHE A 73 7.27 12.56 -2.98
CA PHE A 73 5.98 12.28 -2.35
C PHE A 73 4.86 13.10 -2.99
N TRP A 74 5.04 14.41 -3.16
CA TRP A 74 4.04 15.27 -3.80
C TRP A 74 3.69 14.89 -5.24
N LYS A 75 4.61 14.27 -5.98
CA LYS A 75 4.35 13.80 -7.35
C LYS A 75 3.49 12.54 -7.39
N VAL A 76 3.60 11.69 -6.38
CA VAL A 76 2.89 10.39 -6.35
C VAL A 76 1.64 10.43 -5.46
N LYS A 77 1.45 11.49 -4.67
CA LYS A 77 0.33 11.60 -3.71
C LYS A 77 -1.03 11.33 -4.35
N ASP A 78 -1.26 11.82 -5.58
CA ASP A 78 -2.57 11.74 -6.22
C ASP A 78 -2.86 10.32 -6.70
N CYS A 79 -1.81 9.59 -7.09
CA CYS A 79 -1.90 8.17 -7.41
C CYS A 79 -2.21 7.36 -6.14
N ILE A 80 -1.55 7.65 -5.03
CA ILE A 80 -1.78 6.95 -3.76
C ILE A 80 -3.18 7.26 -3.22
N ALA A 81 -3.62 8.51 -3.33
CA ALA A 81 -4.96 8.94 -2.92
C ALA A 81 -6.06 8.22 -3.71
N GLN A 82 -5.94 8.16 -5.03
CA GLN A 82 -6.92 7.48 -5.89
C GLN A 82 -6.96 5.97 -5.66
N ALA A 83 -5.80 5.34 -5.43
CA ALA A 83 -5.73 3.93 -5.03
C ALA A 83 -6.47 3.71 -3.70
N SER A 84 -6.18 4.56 -2.70
CA SER A 84 -6.81 4.45 -1.38
C SER A 84 -8.34 4.65 -1.41
N ASP A 85 -8.81 5.60 -2.22
CA ASP A 85 -10.24 5.87 -2.42
C ASP A 85 -10.94 4.69 -3.12
N THR A 86 -10.27 4.11 -4.11
CA THR A 86 -10.74 2.91 -4.80
C THR A 86 -10.84 1.72 -3.84
N ASP A 87 -9.80 1.49 -3.04
CA ASP A 87 -9.76 0.40 -2.06
C ASP A 87 -10.90 0.54 -1.05
N GLN A 88 -11.22 1.76 -0.61
CA GLN A 88 -12.31 1.99 0.34
C GLN A 88 -13.70 1.85 -0.27
N ASN A 89 -13.90 2.37 -1.49
CA ASN A 89 -15.21 2.37 -2.12
C ASN A 89 -15.61 0.99 -2.67
N TYR A 90 -14.65 0.19 -3.15
CA TYR A 90 -14.93 -1.11 -3.77
C TYR A 90 -14.61 -2.31 -2.87
N TYR A 91 -13.67 -2.15 -1.92
CA TYR A 91 -13.21 -3.24 -1.04
C TYR A 91 -13.16 -2.79 0.43
N PRO A 92 -14.32 -2.35 0.99
CA PRO A 92 -14.37 -1.91 2.38
C PRO A 92 -13.85 -3.01 3.31
N GLU A 93 -13.14 -2.61 4.36
CA GLU A 93 -12.60 -3.48 5.42
C GLU A 93 -11.43 -4.42 5.04
N CYS A 94 -10.94 -4.44 3.80
CA CYS A 94 -9.78 -5.27 3.42
C CYS A 94 -8.43 -4.72 3.95
N MET A 95 -8.41 -3.50 4.48
CA MET A 95 -7.23 -2.88 5.08
C MET A 95 -7.20 -3.13 6.59
N GLY A 96 -6.25 -3.94 7.05
CA GLY A 96 -6.15 -4.34 8.45
C GLY A 96 -5.24 -3.44 9.26
N LYS A 97 -3.96 -3.42 8.91
CA LYS A 97 -2.94 -2.60 9.56
C LYS A 97 -2.13 -1.82 8.54
N PHE A 98 -1.78 -0.60 8.88
CA PHE A 98 -0.96 0.27 8.06
C PHE A 98 0.22 0.78 8.89
N TYR A 99 1.45 0.61 8.38
CA TYR A 99 2.67 1.01 9.07
C TYR A 99 3.49 1.92 8.18
N MET A 100 3.92 3.07 8.70
CA MET A 100 4.87 3.96 8.00
C MET A 100 6.22 3.94 8.70
N ILE A 101 7.25 3.46 8.02
CA ILE A 101 8.60 3.37 8.57
C ILE A 101 9.55 4.35 7.90
N ASN A 102 10.62 4.75 8.60
CA ASN A 102 11.66 5.67 8.11
C ASN A 102 11.14 7.06 7.70
N ALA A 103 10.02 7.51 8.27
CA ALA A 103 9.34 8.75 7.89
C ALA A 103 9.92 10.04 8.50
N HIS A 104 10.97 9.96 9.34
CA HIS A 104 11.66 11.06 10.04
C HIS A 104 10.94 12.44 10.04
N MET A 105 11.48 13.47 9.37
CA MET A 105 10.85 14.81 9.33
C MET A 105 9.62 14.91 8.40
N LEU A 106 9.39 13.90 7.56
CA LEU A 106 8.27 13.86 6.61
C LEU A 106 6.98 13.33 7.25
N PHE A 107 7.07 12.62 8.38
CA PHE A 107 5.96 11.90 8.98
C PHE A 107 4.77 12.81 9.23
N SER A 108 4.93 13.95 9.90
CA SER A 108 3.81 14.83 10.23
C SER A 108 3.09 15.37 8.99
N THR A 109 3.84 15.72 7.94
CA THR A 109 3.28 16.20 6.67
C THR A 109 2.58 15.08 5.91
N VAL A 110 3.25 13.94 5.72
CA VAL A 110 2.70 12.78 5.02
C VAL A 110 1.47 12.27 5.75
N TRP A 111 1.54 12.11 7.07
CA TRP A 111 0.44 11.67 7.91
C TRP A 111 -0.77 12.59 7.85
N SER A 112 -0.55 13.91 7.77
CA SER A 112 -1.65 14.87 7.64
C SER A 112 -2.42 14.70 6.34
N VAL A 113 -1.74 14.28 5.27
CA VAL A 113 -2.36 13.98 3.97
C VAL A 113 -3.00 12.58 3.99
N THR A 114 -2.29 11.57 4.51
CA THR A 114 -2.75 10.17 4.56
C THR A 114 -3.97 9.98 5.46
N LYS A 115 -4.13 10.76 6.53
CA LYS A 115 -5.36 10.75 7.34
C LYS A 115 -6.62 11.08 6.55
N GLY A 116 -6.51 11.86 5.47
CA GLY A 116 -7.64 12.16 4.59
C GLY A 116 -7.95 11.01 3.62
N TRP A 117 -7.05 10.04 3.49
CA TRP A 117 -7.19 8.89 2.61
C TRP A 117 -7.63 7.64 3.35
N VAL A 118 -7.67 7.64 4.67
CA VAL A 118 -7.92 6.46 5.51
C VAL A 118 -9.17 6.74 6.34
N ASP A 119 -10.17 5.85 6.25
CA ASP A 119 -11.38 5.95 7.08
C ASP A 119 -11.00 6.12 8.58
N PRO A 120 -11.70 6.98 9.35
CA PRO A 120 -11.40 7.23 10.75
C PRO A 120 -11.27 5.97 11.63
N VAL A 121 -11.95 4.86 11.30
CA VAL A 121 -11.82 3.58 12.01
C VAL A 121 -10.46 2.91 11.76
N THR A 122 -9.87 3.14 10.59
CA THR A 122 -8.57 2.59 10.18
C THR A 122 -7.40 3.50 10.61
N VAL A 123 -7.65 4.80 10.82
CA VAL A 123 -6.68 5.72 11.45
C VAL A 123 -6.28 5.23 12.84
N VAL A 124 -7.20 4.63 13.59
CA VAL A 124 -6.93 4.04 14.92
C VAL A 124 -6.02 2.80 14.85
N LYS A 125 -5.95 2.13 13.69
CA LYS A 125 -5.14 0.92 13.46
C LYS A 125 -3.74 1.21 12.89
N THR A 126 -3.37 2.49 12.78
CA THR A 126 -2.10 2.94 12.22
C THR A 126 -1.17 3.38 13.35
N ASP A 127 -0.07 2.66 13.52
CA ASP A 127 1.00 2.94 14.50
C ASP A 127 2.26 3.51 13.82
#